data_AF-A0AAD3D2W1-F1
#
_entry.id   AF-A0AAD3D2W1-F1
#
_cell.length_a   1.000
_cell.length_b   1.000
_cell.length_c   1.000
_cell.angle_alpha   90.00
_cell.angle_beta   90.00
_cell.angle_gamma   90.00
#
_symmetry.space_group_name_H-M   'P 1'
#
loop_
_entity.id
_entity.type
_entity.pdbx_description
1 polymer ?
#
loop_
_entity_poly.entity_id
_entity_poly.type
_entity_poly.pdbx_seq_one_letter_code
_entity_poly.pdbx_strand_id
1 'polypeptide(L)'
;MFGTLIANILVLIWIWRHVHTQEQRANRIRIRRVSVNIHNSIQLRATGTAKSSKTTRKSGEEVGGVLAEALAARNSRNNASAKNMSRRFLYRAALYTIAFIVCYGTNFVVQLMIIAGTNPKSIPFGVRLWARIIRPLQGFFNVLIFTYPHTKGKMKDEPELSYTCALIKVIRSGCDNDDSENMSNCRNGLNNSTLRNFRKFGNSKKRQVRRTFGDDLTTSHSKKRIVCDSNDDTKDDTTSLNNGKRISKDVLEENEDELQKQSFVEIDDKHLESIA
;
A
#
# COMPACT_ATOMS: atom_id res chain seq x y z
N MET A 1 6.02 43.95 -17.42
CA MET A 1 6.50 42.62 -16.98
C MET A 1 5.57 41.92 -15.98
N PHE A 2 4.87 42.61 -15.06
CA PHE A 2 3.91 41.97 -14.15
C PHE A 2 2.75 41.24 -14.85
N GLY A 3 2.30 41.73 -16.02
CA GLY A 3 1.18 41.14 -16.76
C GLY A 3 1.40 39.69 -17.19
N THR A 4 2.60 39.31 -17.63
CA THR A 4 2.89 37.92 -18.07
C THR A 4 2.99 36.96 -16.89
N LEU A 5 3.46 37.44 -15.73
CA LEU A 5 3.55 36.65 -14.51
C LEU A 5 2.16 36.37 -13.92
N ILE A 6 1.28 37.38 -13.92
CA ILE A 6 -0.13 37.22 -13.54
C ILE A 6 -0.85 36.26 -14.49
N ALA A 7 -0.62 36.37 -15.80
CA ALA A 7 -1.20 35.45 -16.78
C ALA A 7 -0.78 33.99 -16.54
N ASN A 8 0.50 33.73 -16.26
CA ASN A 8 0.99 32.37 -15.95
C ASN A 8 0.38 31.81 -14.66
N ILE A 9 0.24 32.64 -13.61
CA ILE A 9 -0.43 32.23 -12.37
C ILE A 9 -1.90 31.90 -12.63
N LEU A 10 -2.60 32.70 -13.43
CA LEU A 10 -4.01 32.44 -13.79
C LEU A 10 -4.17 31.15 -14.59
N VAL A 11 -3.25 30.84 -15.51
CA VAL A 11 -3.25 29.56 -16.25
C VAL A 11 -3.03 28.39 -15.29
N LEU A 12 -2.09 28.49 -14.35
CA LEU A 12 -1.86 27.45 -13.34
C LEU A 12 -3.08 27.23 -12.44
N ILE A 13 -3.72 28.31 -11.98
CA ILE A 13 -4.96 28.23 -11.19
C ILE A 13 -6.07 27.59 -12.02
N TRP A 14 -6.20 27.95 -13.29
CA TRP A 14 -7.20 27.39 -14.20
C TRP A 14 -6.99 25.88 -14.41
N ILE A 15 -5.75 25.46 -14.69
CA ILE A 15 -5.39 24.04 -14.84
C ILE A 15 -5.70 23.28 -13.55
N TRP A 16 -5.27 23.80 -12.40
CA TRP A 16 -5.53 23.17 -11.11
C TRP A 16 -7.03 23.03 -10.83
N ARG A 17 -7.80 24.09 -11.09
CA ARG A 17 -9.25 24.09 -10.91
C ARG A 17 -9.94 23.12 -11.88
N HIS A 18 -9.43 22.98 -13.09
CA HIS A 18 -9.92 22.02 -14.08
C HIS A 18 -9.65 20.57 -13.62
N VAL A 19 -8.42 20.26 -13.20
CA VAL A 19 -8.03 18.93 -12.68
C VAL A 19 -8.88 18.57 -11.46
N HIS A 20 -9.02 19.48 -10.50
CA HIS A 20 -9.83 19.25 -9.31
C HIS A 20 -11.31 19.02 -9.66
N THR A 21 -11.85 19.74 -10.64
CA THR A 21 -13.22 19.54 -11.12
C THR A 21 -13.40 18.18 -11.80
N GLN A 22 -12.42 17.73 -12.59
CA GLN A 22 -12.43 16.41 -13.21
C GLN A 22 -12.39 15.29 -12.16
N GLU A 23 -11.58 15.45 -11.11
CA GLU A 23 -11.50 14.49 -10.02
C GLU A 23 -12.82 14.40 -9.24
N GLN A 24 -13.45 15.53 -8.96
CA GLN A 24 -14.78 15.59 -8.33
C GLN A 24 -15.85 14.91 -9.21
N ARG A 25 -15.82 15.13 -10.53
CA ARG A 25 -16.74 14.45 -11.47
C ARG A 25 -16.50 12.94 -11.50
N ALA A 26 -15.25 12.50 -11.54
CA ALA A 26 -14.88 11.08 -11.50
C ALA A 26 -15.33 10.41 -10.19
N ASN A 27 -15.19 11.11 -9.05
CA ASN A 27 -15.68 10.62 -7.76
C ASN A 27 -17.22 10.52 -7.72
N ARG A 28 -17.96 11.51 -8.23
CA ARG A 28 -19.43 11.43 -8.30
C ARG A 28 -19.91 10.23 -9.13
N ILE A 29 -19.27 9.96 -10.27
CA ILE A 29 -19.63 8.79 -11.11
C ILE A 29 -19.34 7.46 -10.38
N ARG A 30 -18.24 7.38 -9.62
CA ARG A 30 -17.93 6.21 -8.81
C ARG A 30 -18.94 5.99 -7.69
N ILE A 31 -19.35 7.04 -6.99
CA ILE A 31 -20.37 6.96 -5.92
C ILE A 31 -21.70 6.47 -6.51
N ARG A 32 -22.10 6.98 -7.67
CA ARG A 32 -23.32 6.51 -8.36
C ARG A 32 -23.24 5.02 -8.73
N ARG A 33 -22.12 4.53 -9.25
CA ARG A 33 -21.95 3.10 -9.57
C ARG A 33 -22.01 2.21 -8.32
N VAL A 34 -21.42 2.63 -7.21
CA VAL A 34 -21.51 1.89 -5.94
C VAL A 34 -22.96 1.88 -5.43
N SER A 35 -23.65 3.02 -5.48
CA SER A 35 -25.06 3.12 -5.05
C SER A 35 -25.99 2.23 -5.89
N VAL A 36 -25.84 2.23 -7.23
CA VAL A 36 -26.63 1.35 -8.12
C VAL A 36 -26.37 -0.12 -7.83
N ASN A 37 -25.12 -0.53 -7.59
CA ASN A 37 -24.81 -1.92 -7.24
C ASN A 37 -25.42 -2.33 -5.89
N ILE A 38 -25.45 -1.44 -4.90
CA ILE A 38 -26.10 -1.70 -3.60
C ILE A 38 -27.62 -1.81 -3.80
N HIS A 39 -28.22 -0.94 -4.61
CA HIS A 39 -29.66 -0.96 -4.84
C HIS A 39 -30.11 -2.24 -5.58
N ASN A 40 -29.32 -2.70 -6.56
CA ASN A 40 -29.57 -3.95 -7.27
C ASN A 40 -29.38 -5.18 -6.38
N SER A 41 -28.39 -5.19 -5.48
CA SER A 41 -28.20 -6.31 -4.56
C SER A 41 -29.30 -6.39 -3.49
N ILE A 42 -29.82 -5.24 -3.04
CA ILE A 42 -30.98 -5.19 -2.16
C ILE A 42 -32.24 -5.66 -2.89
N GLN A 43 -32.48 -5.24 -4.14
CA GLN A 43 -33.63 -5.71 -4.91
C GLN A 43 -33.58 -7.21 -5.17
N LEU A 44 -32.42 -7.78 -5.51
CA LEU A 44 -32.26 -9.23 -5.69
C LEU A 44 -32.50 -10.03 -4.39
N ARG A 45 -32.17 -9.47 -3.23
CA ARG A 45 -32.55 -10.07 -1.93
C ARG A 45 -34.04 -9.96 -1.64
N ALA A 46 -34.70 -8.87 -2.03
CA ALA A 46 -36.12 -8.64 -1.78
C ALA A 46 -37.04 -9.44 -2.71
N THR A 47 -36.63 -9.69 -3.96
CA THR A 47 -37.42 -10.46 -4.94
C THR A 47 -37.16 -11.97 -4.87
N GLY A 48 -36.02 -12.39 -4.31
CA GLY A 48 -35.69 -13.81 -4.10
C GLY A 48 -36.50 -14.52 -3.01
N THR A 49 -37.22 -13.80 -2.13
CA THR A 49 -38.00 -14.39 -1.04
C THR A 49 -39.45 -14.72 -1.39
N ALA A 50 -39.92 -14.40 -2.60
CA ALA A 50 -41.33 -14.56 -2.97
C ALA A 50 -41.52 -15.40 -4.23
N LYS A 51 -41.22 -16.71 -4.14
CA LYS A 51 -41.80 -17.86 -4.89
C LYS A 51 -40.85 -19.07 -4.83
N SER A 52 -40.70 -19.66 -3.65
CA SER A 52 -40.31 -21.08 -3.56
C SER A 52 -41.53 -21.87 -3.08
N SER A 53 -42.45 -22.06 -4.02
CA SER A 53 -43.57 -22.98 -3.85
C SER A 53 -43.02 -24.41 -3.94
N LYS A 54 -42.76 -24.99 -2.78
CA LYS A 54 -43.21 -26.33 -2.41
C LYS A 54 -42.96 -27.42 -3.47
N THR A 55 -41.72 -27.90 -3.59
CA THR A 55 -41.51 -29.33 -3.89
C THR A 55 -40.27 -29.84 -3.17
N THR A 56 -40.57 -30.66 -2.17
CA THR A 56 -39.71 -31.63 -1.49
C THR A 56 -38.58 -32.23 -2.34
N ARG A 57 -37.33 -31.94 -1.96
CA ARG A 57 -36.34 -32.99 -1.68
C ARG A 57 -35.26 -32.44 -0.73
N LYS A 58 -35.13 -33.14 0.39
CA LYS A 58 -34.35 -32.78 1.58
C LYS A 58 -32.85 -33.00 1.38
N SER A 59 -32.09 -32.17 2.09
CA SER A 59 -30.71 -32.36 2.56
C SER A 59 -29.62 -32.43 1.48
N GLY A 60 -29.08 -31.27 1.08
CA GLY A 60 -27.83 -31.20 0.32
C GLY A 60 -27.38 -29.79 -0.08
N GLU A 61 -28.30 -28.83 -0.20
CA GLU A 61 -28.02 -27.55 -0.87
C GLU A 61 -27.65 -26.36 0.04
N GLU A 62 -27.89 -26.42 1.35
CA GLU A 62 -27.61 -25.27 2.25
C GLU A 62 -26.11 -24.96 2.40
N VAL A 63 -25.23 -25.91 2.13
CA VAL A 63 -23.77 -25.69 2.26
C VAL A 63 -23.21 -24.85 1.09
N GLY A 64 -23.90 -24.82 -0.06
CA GLY A 64 -23.46 -24.09 -1.24
C GLY A 64 -23.57 -22.57 -1.12
N GLY A 65 -24.63 -22.08 -0.45
CA GLY A 65 -24.89 -20.64 -0.30
C GLY A 65 -23.84 -19.92 0.54
N VAL A 66 -23.42 -20.54 1.65
CA VAL A 66 -22.43 -19.97 2.57
C VAL A 66 -21.05 -19.86 1.91
N LEU A 67 -20.67 -20.86 1.09
CA LEU A 67 -19.41 -20.84 0.36
C LEU A 67 -19.39 -19.75 -0.71
N ALA A 68 -20.49 -19.60 -1.46
CA ALA A 68 -20.61 -18.58 -2.50
C ALA A 68 -20.56 -17.15 -1.91
N GLU A 69 -21.23 -16.91 -0.78
CA GLU A 69 -21.19 -15.62 -0.09
C GLU A 69 -19.79 -15.32 0.48
N ALA A 70 -19.13 -16.30 1.07
CA ALA A 70 -17.75 -16.16 1.57
C ALA A 70 -16.76 -15.84 0.44
N LEU A 71 -16.91 -16.47 -0.74
CA LEU A 71 -16.06 -16.19 -1.91
C LEU A 71 -16.34 -14.78 -2.49
N ALA A 72 -17.60 -14.37 -2.57
CA ALA A 72 -17.97 -13.02 -3.02
C ALA A 72 -17.41 -11.94 -2.07
N ALA A 73 -17.54 -12.16 -0.76
CA ALA A 73 -16.98 -11.27 0.27
C ALA A 73 -15.45 -11.20 0.16
N ARG A 74 -14.77 -12.33 -0.04
CA ARG A 74 -13.30 -12.37 -0.22
C ARG A 74 -12.85 -11.61 -1.48
N ASN A 75 -13.53 -11.81 -2.60
CA ASN A 75 -13.21 -11.10 -3.85
C ASN A 75 -13.44 -9.58 -3.70
N SER A 76 -14.47 -9.15 -2.97
CA SER A 76 -14.71 -7.72 -2.71
C SER A 76 -13.58 -7.08 -1.89
N ARG A 77 -13.06 -7.77 -0.86
CA ARG A 77 -11.94 -7.31 -0.03
C ARG A 77 -10.64 -7.20 -0.82
N ASN A 78 -10.34 -8.20 -1.66
CA ASN A 78 -9.15 -8.18 -2.52
C ASN A 78 -9.19 -7.00 -3.49
N ASN A 79 -10.33 -6.77 -4.12
CA ASN A 79 -10.53 -5.65 -5.04
C ASN A 79 -10.43 -4.28 -4.36
N ALA A 80 -10.91 -4.16 -3.11
CA ALA A 80 -10.78 -2.93 -2.32
C ALA A 80 -9.31 -2.66 -1.94
N SER A 81 -8.57 -3.68 -1.53
CA SER A 81 -7.15 -3.57 -1.18
C SER A 81 -6.31 -3.12 -2.39
N ALA A 82 -6.48 -3.77 -3.54
CA ALA A 82 -5.76 -3.40 -4.77
C ALA A 82 -6.03 -1.95 -5.21
N LYS A 83 -7.29 -1.48 -5.10
CA LYS A 83 -7.66 -0.08 -5.40
C LYS A 83 -7.03 0.91 -4.44
N ASN A 84 -6.93 0.57 -3.16
CA ASN A 84 -6.31 1.45 -2.16
C ASN A 84 -4.79 1.54 -2.37
N MET A 85 -4.16 0.43 -2.77
CA MET A 85 -2.74 0.41 -3.09
C MET A 85 -2.43 1.27 -4.31
N SER A 86 -3.17 1.13 -5.40
CA SER A 86 -2.95 1.94 -6.61
C SER A 86 -3.15 3.44 -6.39
N ARG A 87 -4.13 3.83 -5.56
CA ARG A 87 -4.33 5.24 -5.17
C ARG A 87 -3.15 5.82 -4.42
N ARG A 88 -2.51 5.06 -3.52
CA ARG A 88 -1.34 5.52 -2.77
C ARG A 88 -0.14 5.75 -3.70
N PHE A 89 0.07 4.84 -4.65
CA PHE A 89 1.10 5.01 -5.68
C PHE A 89 0.84 6.23 -6.56
N LEU A 90 -0.40 6.40 -7.04
CA LEU A 90 -0.78 7.57 -7.85
C LEU A 90 -0.54 8.88 -7.10
N TYR A 91 -0.94 8.96 -5.83
CA TYR A 91 -0.75 10.15 -5.01
C TYR A 91 0.74 10.48 -4.82
N ARG A 92 1.57 9.46 -4.56
CA ARG A 92 3.03 9.64 -4.45
C ARG A 92 3.64 10.11 -5.77
N ALA A 93 3.25 9.51 -6.88
CA ALA A 93 3.70 9.93 -8.22
C ALA A 93 3.28 11.38 -8.51
N ALA A 94 2.03 11.75 -8.22
CA ALA A 94 1.52 13.11 -8.41
C ALA A 94 2.30 14.13 -7.56
N LEU A 95 2.63 13.81 -6.30
CA LEU A 95 3.46 14.67 -5.46
C LEU A 95 4.86 14.86 -6.05
N TYR A 96 5.50 13.79 -6.54
CA TYR A 96 6.80 13.90 -7.22
C TYR A 96 6.69 14.76 -8.49
N THR A 97 5.64 14.60 -9.29
CA THR A 97 5.42 15.41 -10.49
C THR A 97 5.22 16.89 -10.15
N ILE A 98 4.44 17.20 -9.13
CA ILE A 98 4.22 18.58 -8.68
C ILE A 98 5.53 19.19 -8.16
N ALA A 99 6.25 18.47 -7.30
CA ALA A 99 7.55 18.92 -6.80
C ALA A 99 8.54 19.16 -7.95
N PHE A 100 8.57 18.27 -8.94
CA PHE A 100 9.39 18.43 -10.14
C PHE A 100 9.01 19.68 -10.93
N ILE A 101 7.72 19.91 -11.20
CA ILE A 101 7.26 21.10 -11.93
C ILE A 101 7.63 22.38 -11.18
N VAL A 102 7.48 22.41 -9.86
CA VAL A 102 7.85 23.58 -9.04
C VAL A 102 9.36 23.82 -9.06
N CYS A 103 10.16 22.76 -8.94
CA CYS A 103 11.62 22.87 -8.89
C CYS A 103 12.26 23.19 -10.25
N TYR A 104 11.78 22.57 -11.31
CA TYR A 104 12.35 22.73 -12.65
C TYR A 104 11.65 23.80 -13.49
N GLY A 105 10.41 24.16 -13.15
CA GLY A 105 9.64 25.16 -13.90
C GLY A 105 10.32 26.51 -13.93
N THR A 106 11.01 26.91 -12.87
CA THR A 106 11.72 28.19 -12.81
C THR A 106 12.98 28.22 -13.66
N ASN A 107 13.77 27.14 -13.65
CA ASN A 107 14.88 26.96 -14.59
C ASN A 107 14.39 26.92 -16.04
N PHE A 108 13.26 26.28 -16.29
CA PHE A 108 12.65 26.23 -17.62
C PHE A 108 12.26 27.63 -18.12
N VAL A 109 11.68 28.48 -17.26
CA VAL A 109 11.37 29.88 -17.62
C VAL A 109 12.64 30.66 -17.93
N VAL A 110 13.72 30.50 -17.15
CA VAL A 110 15.01 31.16 -17.43
C VAL A 110 15.57 30.72 -18.78
N GLN A 111 15.54 29.43 -19.09
CA GLN A 111 16.00 28.91 -20.38
C GLN A 111 15.15 29.44 -21.55
N LEU A 112 13.82 29.51 -21.38
CA LEU A 112 12.95 30.10 -22.39
C LEU A 112 13.29 31.57 -22.67
N MET A 113 13.63 32.36 -21.64
CA MET A 113 14.05 33.76 -21.84
C MET A 113 15.35 33.85 -22.64
N ILE A 114 16.32 32.97 -22.37
CA ILE A 114 17.59 32.92 -23.09
C ILE A 114 17.36 32.55 -24.57
N ILE A 115 16.55 31.51 -24.82
CA ILE A 115 16.20 31.08 -26.19
C ILE A 115 15.43 32.17 -26.94
N ALA A 116 14.62 32.97 -26.25
CA ALA A 116 13.93 34.12 -26.82
C ALA A 116 14.86 35.32 -27.13
N GLY A 117 16.18 35.16 -27.01
CA GLY A 117 17.17 36.21 -27.30
C GLY A 117 17.36 37.22 -26.17
N THR A 118 16.84 36.94 -24.96
CA THR A 118 17.09 37.81 -23.81
C THR A 118 18.52 37.62 -23.34
N ASN A 119 19.29 38.71 -23.34
CA ASN A 119 20.64 38.70 -22.79
C ASN A 119 20.65 38.18 -21.34
N PRO A 120 21.52 37.23 -20.97
CA PRO A 120 21.57 36.70 -19.60
C PRO A 120 21.76 37.78 -18.54
N LYS A 121 22.45 38.88 -18.89
CA LYS A 121 22.68 40.05 -18.03
C LYS A 121 21.40 40.88 -17.78
N SER A 122 20.41 40.84 -18.66
CA SER A 122 19.14 41.59 -18.49
C SER A 122 18.05 40.81 -17.76
N ILE A 123 18.27 39.53 -17.44
CA ILE A 123 17.32 38.75 -16.64
C ILE A 123 17.15 39.40 -15.26
N PRO A 124 15.93 39.73 -14.81
CA PRO A 124 15.71 40.38 -13.52
C PRO A 124 16.35 39.62 -12.36
N PHE A 125 16.99 40.34 -11.44
CA PHE A 125 17.67 39.76 -10.28
C PHE A 125 16.77 38.82 -9.47
N GLY A 126 15.49 39.20 -9.29
CA GLY A 126 14.51 38.37 -8.56
C GLY A 126 14.32 36.98 -9.17
N VAL A 127 14.31 36.86 -10.51
CA VAL A 127 14.16 35.56 -11.20
C VAL A 127 15.40 34.69 -10.97
N ARG A 128 16.60 35.28 -11.03
CA ARG A 128 17.85 34.55 -10.76
C ARG A 128 17.94 34.09 -9.31
N LEU A 129 17.56 34.96 -8.37
CA LEU A 129 17.54 34.63 -6.94
C LEU A 129 16.56 33.49 -6.65
N TRP A 130 15.36 33.56 -7.23
CA TRP A 130 14.34 32.53 -7.10
C TRP A 130 14.80 31.17 -7.63
N ALA A 131 15.44 31.15 -8.80
CA ALA A 131 16.02 29.92 -9.36
C ALA A 131 17.11 29.30 -8.46
N ARG A 132 17.93 30.13 -7.80
CA ARG A 132 18.96 29.65 -6.85
C ARG A 132 18.36 29.07 -5.57
N ILE A 133 17.32 29.69 -5.02
CA ILE A 133 16.65 29.20 -3.80
C ILE A 133 15.91 27.89 -4.05
N ILE A 134 15.33 27.71 -5.24
CA ILE A 134 14.51 26.54 -5.54
C ILE A 134 15.32 25.25 -5.76
N ARG A 135 16.58 25.35 -6.21
CA ARG A 135 17.45 24.18 -6.39
C ARG A 135 17.57 23.31 -5.13
N PRO A 136 17.96 23.83 -3.95
CA PRO A 136 18.03 23.02 -2.73
C PRO A 136 16.65 22.53 -2.25
N LEU A 137 15.55 23.25 -2.58
CA LEU A 137 14.20 22.80 -2.24
C LEU A 137 13.84 21.47 -2.91
N GLN A 138 14.47 21.10 -4.03
CA GLN A 138 14.25 19.79 -4.65
C GLN A 138 14.64 18.63 -3.72
N GLY A 139 15.82 18.72 -3.10
CA GLY A 139 16.26 17.74 -2.11
C GLY A 139 15.31 17.69 -0.91
N PHE A 140 14.85 18.85 -0.45
CA PHE A 140 13.88 18.96 0.64
C PHE A 140 12.54 18.28 0.31
N PHE A 141 11.98 18.50 -0.89
CA PHE A 141 10.74 17.83 -1.28
C PHE A 141 10.91 16.32 -1.41
N ASN A 142 12.06 15.83 -1.88
CA ASN A 142 12.34 14.40 -1.91
C ASN A 142 12.31 13.79 -0.51
N VAL A 143 12.94 14.43 0.48
CA VAL A 143 12.89 14.00 1.88
C VAL A 143 11.46 14.02 2.41
N LEU A 144 10.69 15.07 2.10
CA LEU A 144 9.31 15.21 2.57
C LEU A 144 8.37 14.15 1.97
N ILE A 145 8.51 13.85 0.68
CA ILE A 145 7.73 12.78 0.01
C ILE A 145 8.14 11.40 0.54
N PHE A 146 9.43 11.20 0.82
CA PHE A 146 9.94 9.94 1.38
C PHE A 146 9.44 9.70 2.81
N THR A 147 9.43 10.73 3.66
CA THR A 147 9.03 10.64 5.08
C THR A 147 7.50 10.63 5.31
N TYR A 148 6.70 11.07 4.34
CA TYR A 148 5.23 11.11 4.43
C TYR A 148 4.56 9.79 4.87
N PRO A 149 4.87 8.60 4.31
CA PRO A 149 4.26 7.35 4.79
C PRO A 149 4.61 7.03 6.24
N HIS A 150 5.85 7.29 6.67
CA HIS A 150 6.33 6.99 8.03
C HIS A 150 5.69 7.94 9.05
N THR A 151 5.58 9.23 8.73
CA THR A 151 4.89 10.21 9.58
C THR A 151 3.42 9.86 9.77
N LYS A 152 2.76 9.44 8.70
CA LYS A 152 1.37 8.97 8.78
C LYS A 152 1.22 7.66 9.56
N GLY A 153 2.24 6.81 9.57
CA GLY A 153 2.32 5.64 10.45
C GLY A 153 2.33 6.06 11.91
N LYS A 154 3.31 6.89 12.29
CA LYS A 154 3.48 7.38 13.67
C LYS A 154 2.27 8.14 14.21
N MET A 155 1.61 8.94 13.38
CA MET A 155 0.38 9.64 13.79
C MET A 155 -0.81 8.71 14.07
N LYS A 156 -0.79 7.47 13.58
CA LYS A 156 -1.83 6.48 13.95
C LYS A 156 -1.56 5.85 15.30
N ASP A 157 -0.30 5.64 15.63
CA ASP A 157 0.13 5.06 16.91
C ASP A 157 -0.05 6.09 18.03
N GLU A 158 0.26 7.36 17.74
CA GLU A 158 0.22 8.50 18.66
C GLU A 158 -0.65 9.64 18.05
N PRO A 159 -2.00 9.62 18.20
CA PRO A 159 -2.90 10.59 17.55
C PRO A 159 -2.81 12.02 18.11
N GLU A 160 -2.17 12.23 19.26
CA GLU A 160 -1.96 13.54 19.88
C GLU A 160 -0.82 14.34 19.22
N LEU A 161 0.01 13.70 18.41
CA LEU A 161 1.13 14.35 17.74
C LEU A 161 0.67 15.21 16.55
N SER A 162 1.12 16.47 16.54
CA SER A 162 1.07 17.31 15.34
C SER A 162 1.94 16.71 14.22
N TYR A 163 1.52 16.90 12.97
CA TYR A 163 2.24 16.41 11.78
C TYR A 163 3.71 16.87 11.75
N THR A 164 3.99 18.12 12.13
CA THR A 164 5.36 18.65 12.15
C THR A 164 6.22 17.95 13.20
N CYS A 165 5.65 17.62 14.37
CA CYS A 165 6.35 16.89 15.43
C CYS A 165 6.62 15.45 15.00
N ALA A 166 5.64 14.78 14.38
CA ALA A 166 5.82 13.45 13.80
C ALA A 166 6.90 13.45 12.71
N LEU A 167 6.92 14.47 11.84
CA LEU A 167 7.94 14.66 10.81
C LEU A 167 9.34 14.81 11.39
N ILE A 168 9.50 15.68 12.40
CA ILE A 168 10.79 15.86 13.08
C ILE A 168 11.22 14.57 13.78
N LYS A 169 10.30 13.86 14.45
CA LYS A 169 10.58 12.56 15.08
C LYS A 169 11.08 11.54 14.04
N VAL A 170 10.42 11.43 12.89
CA VAL A 170 10.81 10.51 11.80
C VAL A 170 12.20 10.87 11.25
N ILE A 171 12.44 12.15 10.95
CA ILE A 171 13.74 12.61 10.43
C ILE A 171 14.85 12.35 11.45
N ARG A 172 14.61 12.65 12.73
CA ARG A 172 15.58 12.39 13.82
C ARG A 172 15.85 10.92 14.06
N SER A 173 14.85 10.05 13.82
CA SER A 173 15.01 8.60 13.97
C SER A 173 15.84 7.95 12.86
N GLY A 174 16.30 8.73 11.87
CA GLY A 174 17.24 8.26 10.83
C GLY A 174 16.63 7.29 9.81
N CYS A 175 15.33 7.00 9.88
CA CYS A 175 14.68 5.96 9.06
C CYS A 175 15.23 4.53 9.25
N ASP A 176 16.13 4.30 10.21
CA ASP A 176 16.79 3.00 10.42
C ASP A 176 15.86 1.93 11.01
N ASN A 177 14.69 2.33 11.53
CA ASN A 177 13.72 1.42 12.14
C ASN A 177 12.65 0.94 11.16
N ASP A 178 12.87 1.06 9.85
CA ASP A 178 12.00 0.39 8.88
C ASP A 178 12.29 -1.11 8.89
N ASP A 179 11.72 -1.78 9.90
CA ASP A 179 11.62 -3.22 9.98
C ASP A 179 11.08 -3.75 8.64
N SER A 180 12.02 -4.28 7.86
CA SER A 180 11.88 -4.97 6.58
C SER A 180 10.84 -6.12 6.58
N GLU A 181 10.21 -6.40 7.72
CA GLU A 181 9.18 -7.41 7.90
C GLU A 181 7.82 -7.02 7.29
N ASN A 182 7.48 -5.73 7.16
CA ASN A 182 6.16 -5.33 6.64
C ASN A 182 6.12 -5.02 5.12
N MET A 183 7.26 -4.71 4.51
CA MET A 183 7.32 -4.39 3.07
C MET A 183 7.55 -5.64 2.20
N SER A 184 8.17 -6.69 2.75
CA SER A 184 8.33 -8.01 2.10
C SER A 184 6.99 -8.76 1.93
N ASN A 185 5.99 -8.48 2.76
CA ASN A 185 4.64 -9.06 2.63
C ASN A 185 3.81 -8.50 1.47
N CYS A 186 4.20 -7.37 0.88
CA CYS A 186 3.50 -6.81 -0.30
C CYS A 186 3.99 -7.41 -1.63
N ARG A 187 5.16 -8.05 -1.66
CA ARG A 187 5.72 -8.68 -2.88
C ARG A 187 5.44 -10.19 -2.98
N ASN A 188 5.05 -10.82 -1.87
CA ASN A 188 4.64 -12.23 -1.80
C ASN A 188 3.12 -12.44 -1.90
N GLY A 189 2.42 -11.52 -2.57
CA GLY A 189 0.98 -11.60 -2.85
C GLY A 189 0.61 -12.66 -3.89
N LEU A 190 1.03 -13.92 -3.71
CA LEU A 190 0.49 -15.13 -4.34
C LEU A 190 0.80 -16.31 -3.41
N ASN A 191 -0.04 -16.44 -2.40
CA ASN A 191 0.00 -17.43 -1.33
C ASN A 191 0.07 -18.89 -1.83
N ASN A 192 1.27 -19.46 -1.86
CA ASN A 192 1.49 -20.91 -1.77
C ASN A 192 0.93 -21.52 -0.45
N SER A 193 0.66 -20.70 0.57
CA SER A 193 0.09 -21.15 1.85
C SER A 193 -1.39 -21.56 1.75
N THR A 194 -2.18 -20.92 0.86
CA THR A 194 -3.59 -21.32 0.69
C THR A 194 -3.69 -22.65 -0.06
N LEU A 195 -2.80 -22.90 -1.03
CA LEU A 195 -2.70 -24.18 -1.74
C LEU A 195 -2.24 -25.34 -0.83
N ARG A 196 -1.39 -25.09 0.17
CA ARG A 196 -1.00 -26.12 1.15
C ARG A 196 -2.16 -26.60 2.02
N ASN A 197 -3.13 -25.74 2.33
CA ASN A 197 -4.29 -26.13 3.13
C ASN A 197 -5.35 -26.89 2.32
N PHE A 198 -5.48 -26.65 1.01
CA PHE A 198 -6.37 -27.46 0.16
C PHE A 198 -5.80 -28.85 -0.16
N ARG A 199 -4.47 -29.04 -0.16
CA ARG A 199 -3.87 -30.36 -0.37
C ARG A 199 -4.05 -31.33 0.82
N LYS A 200 -4.32 -30.84 2.03
CA LYS A 200 -4.54 -31.70 3.21
C LYS A 200 -5.96 -32.29 3.31
N PHE A 201 -6.95 -31.73 2.61
CA PHE A 201 -8.32 -32.28 2.62
C PHE A 201 -8.59 -33.35 1.55
N GLY A 202 -7.66 -33.56 0.60
CA GLY A 202 -7.84 -34.49 -0.53
C GLY A 202 -7.50 -35.96 -0.25
N ASN A 203 -6.76 -36.28 0.82
CA ASN A 203 -6.19 -37.63 1.01
C ASN A 203 -6.84 -38.46 2.12
N SER A 204 -7.87 -37.97 2.82
CA SER A 204 -8.48 -38.70 3.94
C SER A 204 -9.69 -39.58 3.57
N LYS A 205 -10.07 -39.71 2.29
CA LYS A 205 -11.28 -40.45 1.86
C LYS A 205 -11.05 -41.75 1.07
N LYS A 206 -9.86 -42.36 1.11
CA LYS A 206 -9.58 -43.65 0.42
C LYS A 206 -9.17 -44.83 1.31
N ARG A 207 -9.43 -44.78 2.62
CA ARG A 207 -9.19 -45.92 3.52
C ARG A 207 -10.37 -46.16 4.47
N GLN A 208 -11.50 -46.62 3.94
CA GLN A 208 -12.47 -47.43 4.71
C GLN A 208 -13.64 -47.91 3.83
N VAL A 209 -13.38 -48.82 2.88
CA VAL A 209 -14.41 -49.79 2.45
C VAL A 209 -13.69 -51.09 2.09
N ARG A 210 -13.29 -51.85 3.10
CA ARG A 210 -13.04 -53.28 2.95
C ARG A 210 -13.56 -53.97 4.21
N ARG A 211 -14.45 -54.94 3.99
CA ARG A 211 -14.98 -55.92 4.97
C ARG A 211 -16.04 -55.28 5.88
N THR A 212 -17.26 -55.77 5.99
CA THR A 212 -17.72 -57.16 6.08
C THR A 212 -19.23 -57.24 5.76
N PHE A 213 -19.62 -58.08 4.78
CA PHE A 213 -20.76 -58.97 4.99
C PHE A 213 -20.35 -59.83 6.21
N GLY A 214 -21.05 -59.82 7.34
CA GLY A 214 -22.45 -60.16 7.44
C GLY A 214 -22.51 -61.68 7.60
N ASP A 215 -22.28 -62.17 8.83
CA ASP A 215 -22.92 -63.37 9.35
C ASP A 215 -22.75 -63.46 10.89
N ASP A 216 -23.91 -63.67 11.49
CA ASP A 216 -24.22 -64.44 12.69
C ASP A 216 -23.85 -64.01 14.13
N LEU A 217 -24.96 -63.82 14.86
CA LEU A 217 -25.27 -64.39 16.18
C LEU A 217 -24.13 -64.42 17.23
N THR A 218 -24.29 -63.63 18.28
CA THR A 218 -24.84 -64.14 19.55
C THR A 218 -24.91 -63.04 20.63
N THR A 219 -26.05 -63.06 21.29
CA THR A 219 -26.37 -62.57 22.63
C THR A 219 -25.26 -62.73 23.67
N SER A 220 -25.00 -61.68 24.46
CA SER A 220 -25.15 -61.76 25.93
C SER A 220 -24.82 -60.47 26.67
N HIS A 221 -25.67 -60.23 27.67
CA HIS A 221 -25.55 -59.29 28.78
C HIS A 221 -24.13 -59.01 29.27
N SER A 222 -23.81 -57.73 29.53
CA SER A 222 -23.10 -57.39 30.77
C SER A 222 -23.25 -55.92 31.15
N LYS A 223 -23.99 -55.75 32.24
CA LYS A 223 -24.16 -54.63 33.16
C LYS A 223 -22.80 -54.12 33.67
N LYS A 224 -22.45 -52.84 33.49
CA LYS A 224 -21.56 -52.14 34.46
C LYS A 224 -21.56 -50.60 34.38
N ARG A 225 -22.09 -50.04 35.47
CA ARG A 225 -21.69 -48.86 36.27
C ARG A 225 -21.30 -47.53 35.59
N ILE A 226 -22.15 -46.56 35.91
CA ILE A 226 -21.86 -45.18 36.31
C ILE A 226 -20.52 -45.06 37.06
N VAL A 227 -19.65 -44.16 36.58
CA VAL A 227 -18.71 -43.38 37.41
C VAL A 227 -18.74 -41.94 36.90
N CYS A 228 -19.24 -41.05 37.74
CA CYS A 228 -18.96 -39.63 37.69
C CYS A 228 -17.59 -39.43 38.31
N ASP A 229 -16.69 -38.71 37.65
CA ASP A 229 -15.54 -38.11 38.33
C ASP A 229 -15.48 -36.62 37.99
N SER A 230 -15.43 -35.86 39.07
CA SER A 230 -15.29 -34.42 39.18
C SER A 230 -13.80 -34.06 39.29
N ASN A 231 -13.51 -32.76 39.15
CA ASN A 231 -12.23 -32.08 39.42
C ASN A 231 -11.28 -32.11 38.20
N ASP A 232 -10.53 -31.06 37.87
CA ASP A 232 -9.90 -30.11 38.78
C ASP A 232 -9.56 -28.80 38.05
N ASP A 233 -9.64 -27.69 38.78
CA ASP A 233 -9.15 -26.38 38.40
C ASP A 233 -7.62 -26.42 38.31
N THR A 234 -7.02 -25.90 37.24
CA THR A 234 -5.62 -25.47 37.27
C THR A 234 -5.45 -24.24 36.38
N LYS A 235 -5.39 -23.10 37.07
CA LYS A 235 -4.77 -21.88 36.58
C LYS A 235 -3.28 -22.14 36.40
N ASP A 236 -2.74 -21.88 35.21
CA ASP A 236 -1.32 -21.67 35.02
C ASP A 236 -1.09 -20.35 34.28
N ASP A 237 -0.79 -19.33 35.09
CA ASP A 237 -0.06 -18.14 34.67
C ASP A 237 1.39 -18.56 34.35
N THR A 238 1.81 -18.41 33.10
CA THR A 238 3.25 -18.39 32.76
C THR A 238 3.57 -17.26 31.81
N THR A 239 4.09 -16.19 32.40
CA THR A 239 5.00 -15.21 31.82
C THR A 239 6.12 -15.88 31.03
N SER A 240 6.19 -15.69 29.70
CA SER A 240 7.39 -15.99 28.92
C SER A 240 8.18 -14.72 28.64
N LEU A 241 9.20 -14.52 29.48
CA LEU A 241 10.32 -13.60 29.29
C LEU A 241 11.15 -13.97 28.06
N ASN A 242 11.55 -12.91 27.33
CA ASN A 242 12.89 -12.65 26.81
C ASN A 242 13.83 -13.84 26.53
N ASN A 243 14.12 -14.05 25.24
CA ASN A 243 15.42 -14.52 24.73
C ASN A 243 15.55 -13.89 23.33
N GLY A 244 16.46 -12.96 23.06
CA GLY A 244 17.89 -13.10 23.24
C GLY A 244 18.51 -13.59 21.92
N LYS A 245 18.78 -12.68 20.97
CA LYS A 245 19.58 -13.00 19.78
C LYS A 245 20.55 -11.86 19.47
N ARG A 246 21.67 -11.88 20.20
CA ARG A 246 22.95 -11.31 19.75
C ARG A 246 23.45 -12.18 18.60
N ILE A 247 23.57 -11.63 17.40
CA ILE A 247 24.51 -12.13 16.39
C ILE A 247 25.22 -10.92 15.79
N SER A 248 26.51 -10.85 16.14
CA SER A 248 27.66 -10.36 15.39
C SER A 248 27.46 -9.15 14.46
N LYS A 249 27.83 -7.97 15.01
CA LYS A 249 28.63 -6.99 14.29
C LYS A 249 30.05 -7.55 14.14
N ASP A 250 30.77 -7.09 13.12
CA ASP A 250 32.10 -7.49 12.67
C ASP A 250 32.01 -8.37 11.41
N VAL A 251 32.72 -7.92 10.36
CA VAL A 251 32.72 -8.41 8.96
C VAL A 251 31.68 -7.76 8.05
N LEU A 252 31.93 -6.50 7.65
CA LEU A 252 31.80 -5.98 6.26
C LEU A 252 31.93 -4.43 6.26
N GLU A 253 33.08 -3.94 6.72
CA GLU A 253 33.44 -2.50 6.69
C GLU A 253 34.64 -2.24 5.76
N GLU A 254 34.81 -3.05 4.70
CA GLU A 254 36.06 -3.07 3.92
C GLU A 254 35.88 -2.90 2.39
N ASN A 255 34.76 -2.36 1.91
CA ASN A 255 34.51 -2.23 0.45
C ASN A 255 34.03 -0.86 -0.06
N GLU A 256 34.00 0.20 0.74
CA GLU A 256 33.52 1.53 0.27
C GLU A 256 34.62 2.51 -0.18
N ASP A 257 35.91 2.21 0.04
CA ASP A 257 36.99 3.16 -0.26
C ASP A 257 37.54 3.12 -1.71
N GLU A 258 37.13 2.16 -2.55
CA GLU A 258 37.61 2.10 -3.95
C GLU A 258 36.74 2.83 -4.98
N LEU A 259 35.52 3.25 -4.65
CA LEU A 259 34.57 3.82 -5.62
C LEU A 259 34.60 5.36 -5.76
N GLN A 260 35.44 6.06 -4.99
CA GLN A 260 35.58 7.53 -5.10
C GLN A 260 36.72 8.01 -6.01
N LYS A 261 37.53 7.13 -6.60
CA LYS A 261 38.69 7.55 -7.43
C LYS A 261 38.43 7.67 -8.95
N GLN A 262 37.22 7.41 -9.46
CA GLN A 262 36.97 7.38 -10.91
C GLN A 262 36.12 8.51 -11.52
N SER A 263 35.75 9.57 -10.78
CA SER A 263 34.87 10.63 -11.34
C SER A 263 35.47 12.04 -11.43
N PHE A 264 36.79 12.19 -11.35
CA PHE A 264 37.46 13.45 -11.69
C PHE A 264 37.86 13.44 -13.17
N VAL A 265 36.89 13.74 -14.04
CA VAL A 265 37.16 14.07 -15.44
C VAL A 265 37.53 15.54 -15.47
N GLU A 266 38.84 15.79 -15.59
CA GLU A 266 39.45 17.07 -15.86
C GLU A 266 38.97 17.55 -17.24
N ILE A 267 38.11 18.57 -17.27
CA ILE A 267 37.70 19.23 -18.50
C ILE A 267 38.75 20.29 -18.80
N ASP A 268 39.60 20.00 -19.78
CA ASP A 268 40.61 20.91 -20.31
C ASP A 268 39.97 22.21 -20.84
N ASP A 269 40.38 23.35 -20.28
CA ASP A 269 39.91 24.72 -20.59
C ASP A 269 40.30 25.22 -22.01
N LYS A 270 40.74 24.36 -22.92
CA LYS A 270 41.30 24.78 -24.22
C LYS A 270 40.27 25.03 -25.33
N HIS A 271 38.98 24.87 -25.09
CA HIS A 271 37.97 24.95 -26.15
C HIS A 271 37.16 26.26 -26.22
N LEU A 272 37.46 27.24 -25.36
CA LEU A 272 36.68 28.50 -25.25
C LEU A 272 37.18 29.65 -26.13
N GLU A 273 38.32 29.54 -26.83
CA GLU A 273 38.81 30.60 -27.74
C GLU A 273 38.38 30.45 -29.21
N SER A 274 37.61 29.42 -29.58
CA SER A 274 37.18 29.21 -30.97
C SER A 274 35.83 29.88 -31.33
N ILE A 275 35.17 30.58 -30.41
CA ILE A 275 33.83 31.18 -30.63
C ILE A 275 33.78 32.65 -30.18
N ALA A 276 34.89 33.37 -30.29
CA ALA A 276 34.93 34.83 -30.26
C ALA A 276 35.47 35.35 -31.58
#